data_AF-A0A958KHT0-F1
#
_entry.id   AF-A0A958KHT0-F1
#
_cell.length_a   1.000
_cell.length_b   1.000
_cell.length_c   1.000
_cell.angle_alpha   90.00
_cell.angle_beta   90.00
_cell.angle_gamma   90.00
#
_symmetry.space_group_name_H-M   'P 1'
#
loop_
_entity.id
_entity.type
_entity.pdbx_description
1 polymer ?
#
loop_
_entity_poly.entity_id
_entity_poly.type
_entity_poly.pdbx_seq_one_letter_code
_entity_poly.pdbx_strand_id
1 'polypeptide(L)'
;MKYFVFTILVLPLLACHNFDLGAQVVQATSECEAPIDPIEPPPDLPGRSPANTTGYCTDVELQGSWQSGTTCLEQGVANTNRLMIVAITTEYTSGNPKAVTSVSWGGQSLAQVAEAVSNKTGGGYGTGSDVWFLSEADIQNATGSSLSIAHSGTLDSYGVYCAFFSGVSQASPFSGTATDSATSSTSASASLAGVESGLTILVGGFGDPIGSNTLAITEPEWTTVGTQEFNNQASQIVGYKTTTDTTVDTGTITLTTSNRRPQIVLVNLQPM
;
A
#
# COMPACT_ATOMS: atom_id res chain seq x y z
N MET A 1 52.39 16.59 -44.31
CA MET A 1 50.91 16.58 -44.31
C MET A 1 50.45 16.17 -42.92
N LYS A 2 49.89 17.11 -42.16
CA LYS A 2 49.42 16.92 -40.77
C LYS A 2 47.94 16.52 -40.83
N TYR A 3 47.57 15.39 -40.22
CA TYR A 3 46.16 15.10 -39.94
C TYR A 3 45.94 15.19 -38.42
N PHE A 4 45.19 16.21 -38.03
CA PHE A 4 44.61 16.36 -36.70
C PHE A 4 43.35 15.50 -36.67
N VAL A 5 43.29 14.52 -35.77
CA VAL A 5 42.04 13.81 -35.45
C VAL A 5 41.52 14.38 -34.15
N PHE A 6 40.39 15.09 -34.23
CA PHE A 6 39.59 15.52 -33.09
C PHE A 6 38.70 14.36 -32.67
N THR A 7 38.92 13.80 -31.47
CA THR A 7 37.96 12.90 -30.83
C THR A 7 37.14 13.71 -29.84
N ILE A 8 35.88 14.00 -30.20
CA ILE A 8 34.90 14.59 -29.29
C ILE A 8 34.23 13.42 -28.56
N LEU A 9 34.52 13.27 -27.27
CA LEU A 9 33.80 12.35 -26.39
C LEU A 9 32.50 13.05 -25.95
N VAL A 10 31.37 12.64 -26.53
CA VAL A 10 30.03 13.06 -26.10
C VAL A 10 29.62 12.16 -24.94
N LEU A 11 29.55 12.73 -23.73
CA LEU A 11 28.91 12.10 -22.57
C LEU A 11 27.38 12.15 -22.75
N PRO A 12 26.65 11.04 -22.61
CA PRO A 12 25.20 11.12 -22.45
C PRO A 12 24.88 11.56 -21.02
N LEU A 13 24.32 12.77 -20.89
CA LEU A 13 23.59 13.20 -19.70
C LEU A 13 22.36 12.29 -19.57
N LEU A 14 22.37 11.36 -18.59
CA LEU A 14 21.18 10.68 -18.13
C LEU A 14 20.32 11.70 -17.36
N ALA A 15 19.28 12.21 -18.01
CA ALA A 15 18.25 12.98 -17.34
C ALA A 15 17.25 12.00 -16.70
N CYS A 16 17.30 11.84 -15.37
CA CYS A 16 16.19 11.28 -14.60
C CYS A 16 14.97 12.19 -14.81
N HIS A 17 14.04 11.77 -15.67
CA HIS A 17 12.71 12.35 -15.72
C HIS A 17 11.90 11.77 -14.56
N ASN A 18 11.75 12.55 -13.49
CA ASN A 18 10.67 12.34 -12.55
C ASN A 18 9.37 12.69 -13.29
N PHE A 19 8.63 11.65 -13.66
CA PHE A 19 7.31 11.77 -14.24
C PHE A 19 6.34 12.05 -13.08
N ASP A 20 6.15 13.32 -12.76
CA ASP A 20 5.13 13.77 -11.82
C ASP A 20 3.78 13.76 -12.54
N LEU A 21 3.09 12.61 -12.47
CA LEU A 21 1.69 12.52 -12.85
C LEU A 21 0.88 13.13 -11.71
N GLY A 22 0.59 14.42 -11.84
CA GLY A 22 -0.42 15.11 -11.05
C GLY A 22 -1.79 14.47 -11.28
N ALA A 23 -2.07 13.39 -10.55
CA ALA A 23 -3.41 12.89 -10.36
C ALA A 23 -4.20 13.99 -9.65
N GLN A 24 -5.13 14.62 -10.36
CA GLN A 24 -6.18 15.40 -9.70
C GLN A 24 -7.05 14.43 -8.92
N VAL A 25 -6.65 14.16 -7.67
CA VAL A 25 -7.51 13.53 -6.68
C VAL A 25 -8.60 14.54 -6.39
N VAL A 26 -9.79 14.29 -6.93
CA VAL A 26 -11.01 14.92 -6.42
C VAL A 26 -11.21 14.38 -5.02
N GLN A 27 -10.64 15.05 -4.02
CA GLN A 27 -10.92 14.75 -2.62
C GLN A 27 -12.39 15.09 -2.38
N ALA A 28 -13.22 14.06 -2.26
CA ALA A 28 -14.47 14.21 -1.55
C ALA A 28 -14.09 14.42 -0.08
N THR A 29 -13.93 15.69 0.32
CA THR A 29 -13.79 16.05 1.72
C THR A 29 -15.16 15.82 2.36
N SER A 30 -15.38 14.61 2.86
CA SER A 30 -16.27 14.40 3.98
C SER A 30 -15.66 15.20 5.13
N GLU A 31 -16.17 16.42 5.33
CA GLU A 31 -15.76 17.26 6.45
C GLU A 31 -16.35 16.62 7.70
N CYS A 32 -15.62 15.65 8.28
CA CYS A 32 -15.82 15.30 9.66
C CYS A 32 -15.46 16.53 10.49
N GLU A 33 -16.49 17.29 10.88
CA GLU A 33 -16.35 18.50 11.69
C GLU A 33 -15.48 18.17 12.90
N ALA A 34 -14.37 18.92 13.06
CA ALA A 34 -13.51 18.78 14.21
C ALA A 34 -14.37 18.87 15.49
N PRO A 35 -14.04 18.10 16.55
CA PRO A 35 -14.78 18.14 17.81
C PRO A 35 -14.93 19.60 18.25
N ILE A 36 -16.16 20.11 18.28
CA ILE A 36 -16.43 21.44 18.83
C ILE A 36 -15.99 21.36 20.29
N ASP A 37 -15.05 22.22 20.68
CA ASP A 37 -14.62 22.34 22.08
C ASP A 37 -15.89 22.42 22.94
N PRO A 38 -16.04 21.55 23.96
CA PRO A 38 -17.25 21.50 24.74
C PRO A 38 -17.50 22.89 25.32
N ILE A 39 -18.55 23.56 24.82
CA ILE A 39 -19.07 24.77 25.43
C ILE A 39 -19.32 24.40 26.89
N GLU A 40 -18.63 25.06 27.82
CA GLU A 40 -18.81 24.82 29.24
C GLU A 40 -20.31 24.81 29.53
N PRO A 41 -20.86 23.69 30.06
CA PRO A 41 -22.27 23.63 30.34
C PRO A 41 -22.60 24.76 31.32
N PRO A 42 -23.72 25.48 31.12
CA PRO A 42 -24.14 26.48 32.09
C PRO A 42 -24.21 25.82 33.48
N PRO A 43 -23.72 26.50 34.53
CA PRO A 43 -23.72 25.93 35.87
C PRO A 43 -25.15 25.59 36.30
N ASP A 44 -25.29 24.40 36.88
CA ASP A 44 -26.46 23.89 37.60
C ASP A 44 -27.71 23.50 36.80
N LEU A 45 -27.69 22.26 36.27
CA LEU A 45 -28.85 21.37 36.39
C LEU A 45 -28.41 20.01 36.96
N PRO A 46 -28.85 19.62 38.17
CA PRO A 46 -28.51 18.33 38.74
C PRO A 46 -29.22 17.22 37.96
N GLY A 47 -28.43 16.32 37.33
CA GLY A 47 -28.90 14.99 36.95
C GLY A 47 -28.89 14.63 35.46
N ARG A 48 -28.31 15.45 34.57
CA ARG A 48 -28.15 15.04 33.16
C ARG A 48 -26.68 15.13 32.75
N SER A 49 -25.99 13.98 32.76
CA SER A 49 -24.69 13.84 32.11
C SER A 49 -24.89 14.10 30.62
N PRO A 50 -24.30 15.14 30.01
CA PRO A 50 -24.36 15.30 28.58
C PRO A 50 -23.50 14.22 27.96
N ALA A 51 -24.12 13.30 27.22
CA ALA A 51 -23.39 12.45 26.30
C ALA A 51 -22.76 13.38 25.26
N ASN A 52 -21.45 13.57 25.36
CA ASN A 52 -20.68 14.28 24.35
C ASN A 52 -20.57 13.36 23.12
N THR A 53 -21.61 13.35 22.28
CA THR A 53 -21.60 12.71 20.98
C THR A 53 -20.95 13.67 19.99
N THR A 54 -19.64 13.87 20.12
CA THR A 54 -18.83 14.37 19.02
C THR A 54 -18.94 13.37 17.87
N GLY A 55 -19.28 13.87 16.68
CA GLY A 55 -19.44 13.04 15.49
C GLY A 55 -18.11 12.40 15.11
N TYR A 56 -17.93 11.14 15.47
CA TYR A 56 -16.81 10.36 14.97
C TYR A 56 -17.04 10.09 13.48
N CYS A 57 -16.01 10.32 12.67
CA CYS A 57 -15.95 9.85 11.30
C CYS A 57 -16.11 8.33 11.33
N THR A 58 -17.28 7.82 10.95
CA THR A 58 -17.57 6.39 10.91
C THR A 58 -16.97 5.72 9.68
N ASP A 59 -16.44 6.50 8.73
CA ASP A 59 -15.96 5.98 7.46
C ASP A 59 -14.43 5.97 7.44
N VAL A 60 -13.86 4.95 6.79
CA VAL A 60 -12.42 4.87 6.57
C VAL A 60 -12.02 5.81 5.44
N GLU A 61 -11.15 6.76 5.73
CA GLU A 61 -10.73 7.79 4.77
C GLU A 61 -9.21 7.84 4.59
N LEU A 62 -8.76 7.96 3.34
CA LEU A 62 -7.35 8.21 3.03
C LEU A 62 -6.95 9.63 3.47
N GLN A 63 -5.97 9.72 4.36
CA GLN A 63 -5.40 10.97 4.83
C GLN A 63 -4.26 11.39 3.92
N GLY A 64 -4.51 12.35 3.03
CA GLY A 64 -3.52 12.86 2.09
C GLY A 64 -3.41 12.02 0.81
N SER A 65 -2.23 11.46 0.55
CA SER A 65 -1.95 10.68 -0.65
C SER A 65 -1.01 9.53 -0.35
N TRP A 66 -1.10 8.47 -1.13
CA TRP A 66 -0.07 7.44 -1.12
C TRP A 66 1.30 8.02 -1.47
N GLN A 67 2.32 7.57 -0.76
CA GLN A 67 3.71 7.94 -0.97
C GLN A 67 4.50 6.69 -1.37
N SER A 68 5.54 6.86 -2.18
CA SER A 68 6.42 5.77 -2.61
C SER A 68 7.85 5.95 -2.09
N GLY A 69 8.55 4.83 -1.93
CA GLY A 69 9.90 4.79 -1.39
C GLY A 69 9.98 4.60 0.12
N THR A 70 11.16 4.81 0.68
CA THR A 70 11.45 4.52 2.11
C THR A 70 11.26 5.73 3.02
N THR A 71 10.68 6.82 2.53
CA THR A 71 10.27 7.97 3.33
C THR A 71 8.76 8.11 3.23
N CYS A 72 8.10 8.12 4.38
CA CYS A 72 6.66 8.31 4.52
C CYS A 72 6.40 9.47 5.47
N LEU A 73 6.03 10.63 4.93
CA LEU A 73 5.67 11.78 5.75
C LEU A 73 4.33 11.50 6.44
N GLU A 74 4.25 11.80 7.74
CA GLU A 74 2.99 11.68 8.49
C GLU A 74 1.90 12.54 7.84
N GLN A 75 0.70 11.97 7.70
CA GLN A 75 -0.46 12.66 7.13
C GLN A 75 -1.68 12.48 8.04
N GLY A 76 -2.62 13.43 7.93
CA GLY A 76 -3.86 13.45 8.70
C GLY A 76 -3.74 14.09 10.08
N VAL A 77 -4.88 14.18 10.77
CA VAL A 77 -5.01 14.82 12.09
C VAL A 77 -4.84 13.77 13.19
N ALA A 78 -4.04 14.05 14.20
CA ALA A 78 -3.86 13.17 15.35
C ALA A 78 -5.18 12.90 16.09
N ASN A 79 -5.29 11.72 16.72
CA ASN A 79 -6.48 11.27 17.45
C ASN A 79 -7.74 11.12 16.58
N THR A 80 -7.58 10.81 15.30
CA THR A 80 -8.70 10.47 14.39
C THR A 80 -8.79 8.97 14.11
N ASN A 81 -8.24 8.16 15.02
CA ASN A 81 -8.07 6.71 14.87
C ASN A 81 -7.34 6.36 13.58
N ARG A 82 -6.15 6.95 13.40
CA ARG A 82 -5.38 6.71 12.20
C ARG A 82 -4.78 5.33 12.18
N LEU A 83 -4.59 4.82 10.97
CA LEU A 83 -3.83 3.63 10.68
C LEU A 83 -2.84 3.98 9.57
N MET A 84 -1.56 3.67 9.77
CA MET A 84 -0.59 3.72 8.68
C MET A 84 -0.57 2.34 8.03
N ILE A 85 -0.68 2.29 6.72
CA ILE A 85 -0.43 1.07 5.94
C ILE A 85 0.88 1.23 5.18
N VAL A 86 1.66 0.15 5.15
CA VAL A 86 2.84 0.00 4.31
C VAL A 86 2.66 -1.23 3.44
N ALA A 87 2.61 -1.03 2.14
CA ALA A 87 2.61 -2.07 1.13
C ALA A 87 4.04 -2.25 0.60
N ILE A 88 4.56 -3.47 0.68
CA ILE A 88 5.89 -3.82 0.16
C ILE A 88 5.72 -4.91 -0.87
N THR A 89 6.49 -4.81 -1.92
CA THR A 89 6.52 -5.82 -2.97
C THR A 89 7.98 -6.15 -3.27
N THR A 90 8.33 -7.43 -3.31
CA THR A 90 9.72 -7.88 -3.41
C THR A 90 9.93 -8.74 -4.65
N GLU A 91 11.17 -8.72 -5.17
CA GLU A 91 11.66 -9.63 -6.19
C GLU A 91 12.97 -10.25 -5.71
N TYR A 92 13.14 -11.54 -5.99
CA TYR A 92 14.35 -12.27 -5.62
C TYR A 92 14.67 -13.41 -6.58
N THR A 93 15.96 -13.65 -6.76
CA THR A 93 16.46 -14.80 -7.52
C THR A 93 16.43 -16.06 -6.64
N SER A 94 16.06 -17.18 -7.26
CA SER A 94 15.77 -18.51 -6.70
C SER A 94 16.54 -18.97 -5.46
N GLY A 95 15.90 -19.86 -4.68
CA GLY A 95 16.56 -20.79 -3.76
C GLY A 95 16.01 -20.77 -2.33
N ASN A 96 15.41 -19.65 -1.92
CA ASN A 96 14.59 -19.52 -0.71
C ASN A 96 13.69 -18.29 -0.86
N PRO A 97 12.41 -18.36 -0.46
CA PRO A 97 11.57 -17.18 -0.32
C PRO A 97 12.32 -16.13 0.50
N LYS A 98 12.45 -14.92 -0.06
CA LYS A 98 13.04 -13.79 0.64
C LYS A 98 11.90 -12.98 1.22
N ALA A 99 11.50 -13.33 2.44
CA ALA A 99 10.43 -12.63 3.15
C ALA A 99 10.95 -11.34 3.77
N VAL A 100 10.10 -10.32 3.78
CA VAL A 100 10.27 -9.16 4.66
C VAL A 100 10.09 -9.65 6.09
N THR A 101 11.10 -9.48 6.94
CA THR A 101 11.11 -10.03 8.30
C THR A 101 10.70 -9.00 9.35
N SER A 102 10.89 -7.71 9.07
CA SER A 102 10.37 -6.63 9.91
C SER A 102 10.29 -5.33 9.15
N VAL A 103 9.34 -4.49 9.55
CA VAL A 103 9.19 -3.12 9.08
C VAL A 103 9.07 -2.22 10.29
N SER A 104 9.73 -1.07 10.26
CA SER A 104 9.58 -0.02 11.28
C SER A 104 9.52 1.35 10.64
N TRP A 105 8.76 2.27 11.23
CA TRP A 105 8.65 3.67 10.81
C TRP A 105 8.91 4.61 11.98
N GLY A 106 9.82 5.57 11.82
CA GLY A 106 10.17 6.51 12.89
C GLY A 106 10.62 5.82 14.20
N GLY A 107 11.18 4.62 14.11
CA GLY A 107 11.60 3.80 15.26
C GLY A 107 10.51 2.90 15.87
N GLN A 108 9.28 2.94 15.37
CA GLN A 108 8.18 2.09 15.83
C GLN A 108 8.02 0.88 14.92
N SER A 109 7.88 -0.31 15.50
CA SER A 109 7.71 -1.56 14.75
C SER A 109 6.29 -1.66 14.21
N LEU A 110 6.16 -2.02 12.94
CA LEU A 110 4.88 -2.32 12.31
C LEU A 110 4.52 -3.80 12.53
N ALA A 111 3.23 -4.10 12.53
CA ALA A 111 2.71 -5.45 12.52
C ALA A 111 2.36 -5.90 11.09
N GLN A 112 2.71 -7.14 10.74
CA GLN A 112 2.36 -7.72 9.44
C GLN A 112 0.88 -8.10 9.42
N VAL A 113 0.19 -7.76 8.34
CA VAL A 113 -1.23 -8.07 8.11
C VAL A 113 -1.39 -9.31 7.25
N ALA A 114 -0.73 -9.31 6.10
CA ALA A 114 -0.84 -10.37 5.09
C ALA A 114 0.40 -10.43 4.21
N GLU A 115 0.69 -11.62 3.69
CA GLU A 115 1.80 -11.90 2.79
C GLU A 115 1.33 -12.87 1.70
N ALA A 116 1.72 -12.59 0.44
CA ALA A 116 1.60 -13.54 -0.66
C ALA A 116 2.96 -13.69 -1.33
N VAL A 117 3.40 -14.94 -1.52
CA VAL A 117 4.70 -15.25 -2.12
C VAL A 117 4.53 -16.20 -3.29
N SER A 118 4.99 -15.79 -4.46
CA SER A 118 5.11 -16.67 -5.62
C SER A 118 6.54 -17.21 -5.73
N ASN A 119 6.69 -18.51 -5.48
CA ASN A 119 7.97 -19.20 -5.62
C ASN A 119 8.09 -19.83 -7.00
N LYS A 120 9.26 -19.70 -7.64
CA LYS A 120 9.63 -20.48 -8.83
C LYS A 120 10.40 -21.74 -8.43
N THR A 121 9.74 -22.88 -8.53
CA THR A 121 10.38 -24.19 -8.48
C THR A 121 11.21 -24.40 -9.74
N GLY A 122 12.51 -24.71 -9.59
CA GLY A 122 13.40 -25.06 -10.71
C GLY A 122 14.26 -23.92 -11.30
N GLY A 123 14.42 -22.80 -10.59
CA GLY A 123 15.29 -21.68 -10.99
C GLY A 123 14.53 -20.50 -11.62
N GLY A 124 15.02 -19.27 -11.39
CA GLY A 124 14.43 -18.01 -11.85
C GLY A 124 13.97 -17.10 -10.71
N TYR A 125 13.14 -16.10 -11.02
CA TYR A 125 12.71 -15.06 -10.08
C TYR A 125 11.44 -15.48 -9.33
N GLY A 126 11.38 -15.16 -8.04
CA GLY A 126 10.17 -15.19 -7.23
C GLY A 126 9.80 -13.78 -6.81
N THR A 127 8.54 -13.58 -6.42
CA THR A 127 8.06 -12.29 -5.93
C THR A 127 7.25 -12.44 -4.65
N GLY A 128 7.26 -11.38 -3.85
CA GLY A 128 6.47 -11.27 -2.63
C GLY A 128 5.62 -10.00 -2.64
N SER A 129 4.49 -10.05 -1.96
CA SER A 129 3.64 -8.90 -1.64
C SER A 129 3.31 -8.96 -0.17
N ASP A 130 3.56 -7.87 0.55
CA ASP A 130 3.40 -7.76 1.99
C ASP A 130 2.59 -6.51 2.34
N VAL A 131 1.71 -6.63 3.33
CA VAL A 131 1.01 -5.49 3.93
C VAL A 131 1.33 -5.45 5.41
N TRP A 132 1.75 -4.27 5.88
CA TRP A 132 2.11 -3.98 7.26
C TRP A 132 1.32 -2.76 7.76
N PHE A 133 1.14 -2.64 9.07
CA PHE A 133 0.45 -1.49 9.65
C PHE A 133 1.07 -0.96 10.94
N LEU A 134 0.79 0.31 11.23
CA LEU A 134 1.10 1.00 12.48
C LEU A 134 -0.18 1.61 13.07
N SER A 135 -0.41 1.41 14.37
CA SER A 135 -1.58 1.96 15.09
C SER A 135 -1.46 3.46 15.33
N GLU A 136 -2.56 4.15 15.64
CA GLU A 136 -2.54 5.59 15.99
C GLU A 136 -1.57 5.89 17.13
N ALA A 137 -1.59 5.07 18.19
CA ALA A 137 -0.74 5.28 19.36
C ALA A 137 0.75 5.19 18.98
N ASP A 138 1.10 4.26 18.09
CA ASP A 138 2.47 4.10 17.64
C ASP A 138 2.86 5.19 16.62
N ILE A 139 1.95 5.65 15.76
CA ILE A 139 2.19 6.80 14.88
C ILE A 139 2.57 8.04 15.71
N GLN A 140 1.84 8.31 16.81
CA GLN A 140 2.12 9.44 17.70
C GLN A 140 3.47 9.33 18.43
N ASN A 141 3.94 8.11 18.66
CA ASN A 141 5.22 7.83 19.33
C ASN A 141 6.40 7.74 18.34
N ALA A 142 6.16 7.83 17.04
CA ALA A 142 7.20 7.76 16.04
C ALA A 142 8.04 9.04 16.02
N THR A 143 9.34 8.88 15.80
CA THR A 143 10.31 9.97 15.69
C THR A 143 10.94 9.96 14.31
N GLY A 144 10.35 10.73 13.40
CA GLY A 144 10.80 10.87 12.01
C GLY A 144 9.95 10.08 11.01
N SER A 145 10.37 10.11 9.75
CA SER A 145 9.53 9.69 8.61
C SER A 145 10.13 8.54 7.80
N SER A 146 11.22 7.93 8.26
CA SER A 146 11.92 6.88 7.52
C SER A 146 11.37 5.49 7.84
N LEU A 147 11.19 4.70 6.79
CA LEU A 147 10.93 3.27 6.85
C LEU A 147 12.26 2.51 6.87
N SER A 148 12.39 1.59 7.81
CA SER A 148 13.45 0.58 7.84
C SER A 148 12.82 -0.78 7.62
N ILE A 149 13.30 -1.49 6.60
CA ILE A 149 12.76 -2.76 6.13
C ILE A 149 13.88 -3.79 6.23
N ALA A 150 13.68 -4.82 7.05
CA ALA A 150 14.57 -5.97 7.11
C ALA A 150 13.99 -7.12 6.29
N HIS A 151 14.84 -7.88 5.63
CA HIS A 151 14.44 -9.03 4.83
C HIS A 151 15.44 -10.18 4.99
N SER A 152 14.94 -11.40 4.82
CA SER A 152 15.78 -12.59 4.83
C SER A 152 16.54 -12.71 3.51
N GLY A 153 17.87 -12.60 3.53
CA GLY A 153 18.74 -12.71 2.33
C GLY A 153 18.75 -11.47 1.44
N THR A 154 19.28 -11.59 0.21
CA THR A 154 19.38 -10.47 -0.74
C THR A 154 18.15 -10.44 -1.65
N LEU A 155 17.49 -9.27 -1.71
CA LEU A 155 16.46 -8.97 -2.70
C LEU A 155 17.14 -8.44 -3.97
N ASP A 156 16.59 -8.77 -5.13
CA ASP A 156 17.01 -8.18 -6.40
C ASP A 156 16.46 -6.76 -6.52
N SER A 157 15.20 -6.61 -6.11
CA SER A 157 14.51 -5.33 -6.07
C SER A 157 13.33 -5.37 -5.09
N TYR A 158 12.87 -4.19 -4.67
CA TYR A 158 11.61 -4.06 -3.93
C TYR A 158 10.99 -2.67 -4.14
N GLY A 159 9.67 -2.65 -4.07
CA GLY A 159 8.84 -1.45 -4.05
C GLY A 159 8.24 -1.24 -2.67
N VAL A 160 8.06 0.03 -2.29
CA VAL A 160 7.48 0.42 -1.01
C VAL A 160 6.48 1.53 -1.28
N TYR A 161 5.28 1.35 -0.75
CA TYR A 161 4.22 2.35 -0.74
C TYR A 161 3.68 2.48 0.67
N CYS A 162 3.29 3.68 1.06
CA CYS A 162 2.66 3.91 2.35
C CYS A 162 1.54 4.95 2.25
N ALA A 163 0.59 4.86 3.18
CA ALA A 163 -0.50 5.81 3.31
C ALA A 163 -1.00 5.83 4.76
N PHE A 164 -1.68 6.92 5.12
CA PHE A 164 -2.38 7.07 6.39
C PHE A 164 -3.88 7.04 6.12
N PHE A 165 -4.63 6.39 6.99
CA PHE A 165 -6.09 6.31 6.95
C PHE A 165 -6.63 6.82 8.27
N SER A 166 -7.81 7.43 8.32
CA SER A 166 -8.54 7.80 9.55
C SER A 166 -9.83 7.00 9.67
N GLY A 167 -10.48 7.07 10.83
CA GLY A 167 -11.77 6.40 11.06
C GLY A 167 -11.65 4.88 11.14
N VAL A 168 -10.45 4.34 11.36
CA VAL A 168 -10.19 2.90 11.39
C VAL A 168 -10.34 2.36 12.82
N SER A 169 -11.04 1.24 12.98
CA SER A 169 -11.14 0.54 14.26
C SER A 169 -9.76 0.15 14.78
N GLN A 170 -9.31 0.74 15.89
CA GLN A 170 -7.98 0.45 16.46
C GLN A 170 -7.92 -0.91 17.18
N ALA A 171 -9.08 -1.45 17.60
CA ALA A 171 -9.16 -2.75 18.27
C ALA A 171 -9.18 -3.91 17.27
N SER A 172 -9.78 -3.70 16.11
CA SER A 172 -9.84 -4.68 15.01
C SER A 172 -9.74 -3.94 13.67
N PRO A 173 -8.52 -3.55 13.23
CA PRO A 173 -8.37 -2.70 12.05
C PRO A 173 -8.74 -3.35 10.72
N PHE A 174 -8.91 -4.67 10.71
CA PHE A 174 -9.13 -5.46 9.50
C PHE A 174 -10.34 -6.38 9.66
N SER A 175 -11.28 -6.30 8.72
CA SER A 175 -12.43 -7.22 8.65
C SER A 175 -12.09 -8.51 7.89
N GLY A 176 -11.02 -8.50 7.09
CA GLY A 176 -10.56 -9.68 6.36
C GLY A 176 -9.30 -9.47 5.53
N THR A 177 -8.67 -10.59 5.18
CA THR A 177 -7.52 -10.66 4.27
C THR A 177 -7.69 -11.82 3.28
N ALA A 178 -7.29 -11.63 2.03
CA ALA A 178 -7.29 -12.71 1.03
C ALA A 178 -6.02 -12.63 0.18
N THR A 179 -5.50 -13.78 -0.23
CA THR A 179 -4.27 -13.86 -1.01
C THR A 179 -4.41 -14.89 -2.13
N ASP A 180 -3.80 -14.62 -3.27
CA ASP A 180 -3.60 -15.61 -4.33
C ASP A 180 -2.16 -15.53 -4.85
N SER A 181 -1.62 -16.66 -5.26
CA SER A 181 -0.27 -16.80 -5.79
C SER A 181 -0.32 -17.84 -6.91
N ALA A 182 -0.67 -17.37 -8.10
CA ALA A 182 -0.89 -18.24 -9.23
C ALA A 182 0.42 -18.93 -9.64
N THR A 183 0.41 -20.25 -9.73
CA THR A 183 1.60 -21.06 -10.04
C THR A 183 1.93 -21.09 -11.53
N SER A 184 0.93 -20.88 -12.39
CA SER A 184 1.05 -20.68 -13.83
C SER A 184 -0.24 -20.05 -14.38
N SER A 185 -0.29 -18.72 -14.44
CA SER A 185 -1.49 -18.00 -14.92
C SER A 185 -1.10 -16.63 -15.50
N THR A 186 -1.99 -16.07 -16.31
CA THR A 186 -1.91 -14.65 -16.69
C THR A 186 -2.62 -13.74 -15.71
N SER A 187 -3.26 -14.29 -14.68
CA SER A 187 -3.98 -13.51 -13.67
C SER A 187 -3.87 -14.15 -12.29
N ALA A 188 -3.91 -13.31 -11.26
CA ALA A 188 -4.20 -13.72 -9.89
C ALA A 188 -5.44 -12.97 -9.43
N SER A 189 -6.30 -13.67 -8.71
CA SER A 189 -7.55 -13.11 -8.21
C SER A 189 -7.75 -13.55 -6.77
N ALA A 190 -8.08 -12.59 -5.92
CA ALA A 190 -8.44 -12.85 -4.54
C ALA A 190 -9.83 -12.26 -4.26
N SER A 191 -10.55 -12.91 -3.36
CA SER A 191 -11.88 -12.47 -2.95
C SER A 191 -11.99 -12.50 -1.43
N LEU A 192 -12.49 -11.42 -0.86
CA LEU A 192 -12.87 -11.27 0.53
C LEU A 192 -14.38 -11.48 0.65
N ALA A 193 -14.82 -12.38 1.51
CA ALA A 193 -16.25 -12.61 1.76
C ALA A 193 -16.67 -11.97 3.10
N GLY A 194 -17.90 -11.46 3.17
CA GLY A 194 -18.45 -10.84 4.39
C GLY A 194 -17.74 -9.54 4.78
N VAL A 195 -17.44 -8.71 3.78
CA VAL A 195 -16.66 -7.48 3.98
C VAL A 195 -17.57 -6.37 4.46
N GLU A 196 -17.26 -5.84 5.64
CA GLU A 196 -17.95 -4.65 6.16
C GLU A 196 -17.66 -3.43 5.27
N SER A 197 -18.49 -2.38 5.40
CA SER A 197 -18.16 -1.10 4.74
C SER A 197 -16.79 -0.62 5.21
N GLY A 198 -15.99 0.00 4.33
CA GLY A 198 -14.63 0.42 4.66
C GLY A 198 -13.79 0.72 3.43
N LEU A 199 -12.53 0.32 3.45
CA LEU A 199 -11.60 0.51 2.33
C LEU A 199 -10.78 -0.76 2.10
N THR A 200 -10.82 -1.31 0.89
CA THR A 200 -9.99 -2.45 0.51
C THR A 200 -8.74 -1.99 -0.22
N ILE A 201 -7.60 -2.53 0.19
CA ILE A 201 -6.28 -2.33 -0.39
C ILE A 201 -5.88 -3.60 -1.15
N LEU A 202 -5.33 -3.40 -2.34
CA LEU A 202 -4.76 -4.43 -3.19
C LEU A 202 -3.26 -4.18 -3.33
N VAL A 203 -2.47 -5.22 -3.09
CA VAL A 203 -1.03 -5.23 -3.35
C VAL A 203 -0.71 -6.45 -4.19
N GLY A 204 -0.10 -6.26 -5.35
CA GLY A 204 0.16 -7.35 -6.27
C GLY A 204 1.42 -7.16 -7.07
N GLY A 205 1.85 -8.24 -7.72
CA GLY A 205 3.02 -8.20 -8.58
C GLY A 205 3.28 -9.52 -9.27
N PHE A 206 4.32 -9.53 -10.09
CA PHE A 206 4.91 -10.74 -10.68
C PHE A 206 6.40 -10.52 -10.91
N GLY A 207 7.17 -11.60 -11.08
CA GLY A 207 8.55 -11.55 -11.58
C GLY A 207 8.82 -12.62 -12.63
N ASP A 208 9.42 -12.24 -13.77
CA ASP A 208 10.09 -13.12 -14.74
C ASP A 208 10.79 -12.30 -15.85
N PRO A 209 11.98 -12.67 -16.35
CA PRO A 209 12.86 -11.76 -17.08
C PRO A 209 12.53 -11.58 -18.57
N ILE A 210 11.42 -12.11 -19.09
CA ILE A 210 11.20 -12.22 -20.55
C ILE A 210 9.96 -11.46 -21.03
N GLY A 211 10.18 -10.28 -21.61
CA GLY A 211 9.19 -9.51 -22.37
C GLY A 211 8.70 -8.23 -21.67
N SER A 212 8.15 -7.30 -22.44
CA SER A 212 7.44 -6.13 -21.91
C SER A 212 6.10 -6.60 -21.35
N ASN A 213 5.86 -6.40 -20.07
CA ASN A 213 4.64 -6.86 -19.40
C ASN A 213 3.98 -5.70 -18.68
N THR A 214 2.69 -5.53 -18.93
CA THR A 214 1.87 -4.54 -18.22
C THR A 214 1.05 -5.27 -17.18
N LEU A 215 1.16 -4.82 -15.93
CA LEU A 215 0.28 -5.22 -14.84
C LEU A 215 -0.88 -4.23 -14.73
N ALA A 216 -2.10 -4.71 -14.63
CA ALA A 216 -3.26 -3.87 -14.42
C ALA A 216 -4.22 -4.49 -13.41
N ILE A 217 -4.82 -3.64 -12.58
CA ILE A 217 -6.06 -3.97 -11.88
C ILE A 217 -7.17 -3.92 -12.93
N THR A 218 -8.00 -4.95 -12.97
CA THR A 218 -8.91 -5.16 -14.12
C THR A 218 -10.25 -4.46 -13.89
N GLU A 219 -10.66 -4.31 -12.64
CA GLU A 219 -11.97 -3.81 -12.27
C GLU A 219 -11.98 -2.26 -12.15
N PRO A 220 -12.96 -1.57 -12.74
CA PRO A 220 -12.95 -0.11 -12.92
C PRO A 220 -13.14 0.69 -11.62
N GLU A 221 -13.66 0.08 -10.56
CA GLU A 221 -13.86 0.72 -9.27
C GLU A 221 -12.56 0.91 -8.46
N TRP A 222 -11.46 0.30 -8.91
CA TRP A 222 -10.17 0.44 -8.24
C TRP A 222 -9.44 1.71 -8.66
N THR A 223 -8.95 2.43 -7.67
CA THR A 223 -7.95 3.47 -7.88
C THR A 223 -6.57 2.84 -7.84
N THR A 224 -5.85 2.89 -8.97
CA THR A 224 -4.43 2.49 -9.01
C THR A 224 -3.58 3.58 -8.39
N VAL A 225 -2.81 3.22 -7.37
CA VAL A 225 -1.87 4.12 -6.68
C VAL A 225 -0.60 4.29 -7.48
N GLY A 226 -0.04 3.18 -7.91
CA GLY A 226 1.24 3.16 -8.59
C GLY A 226 1.53 1.80 -9.18
N THR A 227 2.36 1.83 -10.23
CA THR A 227 2.97 0.64 -10.80
C THR A 227 4.47 0.86 -10.80
N GLN A 228 5.22 -0.12 -10.33
CA GLN A 228 6.67 -0.09 -10.38
C GLN A 228 7.17 -1.25 -11.23
N GLU A 229 8.01 -0.93 -12.21
CA GLU A 229 8.67 -1.92 -13.06
C GLU A 229 10.15 -2.03 -12.68
N PHE A 230 10.65 -3.26 -12.65
CA PHE A 230 12.05 -3.57 -12.32
C PHE A 230 12.70 -4.23 -13.52
N ASN A 231 13.55 -3.47 -14.22
CA ASN A 231 14.39 -3.97 -15.31
C ASN A 231 13.63 -4.71 -16.43
N ASN A 232 12.33 -4.43 -16.64
CA ASN A 232 11.43 -5.18 -17.53
C ASN A 232 11.23 -6.66 -17.14
N GLN A 233 11.48 -7.03 -15.88
CA GLN A 233 11.43 -8.39 -15.37
C GLN A 233 10.30 -8.57 -14.35
N ALA A 234 10.13 -7.62 -13.45
CA ALA A 234 9.02 -7.59 -12.51
C ALA A 234 8.18 -6.33 -12.68
N SER A 235 6.89 -6.46 -12.43
CA SER A 235 6.02 -5.30 -12.22
C SER A 235 5.20 -5.52 -10.95
N GLN A 236 4.97 -4.44 -10.23
CA GLN A 236 4.28 -4.40 -8.95
C GLN A 236 3.21 -3.33 -9.02
N ILE A 237 2.07 -3.56 -8.39
CA ILE A 237 0.92 -2.66 -8.40
C ILE A 237 0.31 -2.55 -7.01
N VAL A 238 -0.04 -1.32 -6.64
CA VAL A 238 -0.85 -1.04 -5.45
C VAL A 238 -2.11 -0.31 -5.91
N GLY A 239 -3.24 -0.68 -5.33
CA GLY A 239 -4.50 -0.01 -5.55
C GLY A 239 -5.38 -0.05 -4.31
N TYR A 240 -6.43 0.75 -4.33
CA TYR A 240 -7.47 0.71 -3.31
C TYR A 240 -8.83 1.02 -3.89
N LYS A 241 -9.88 0.68 -3.14
CA LYS A 241 -11.24 1.16 -3.39
C LYS A 241 -12.02 1.27 -2.09
N THR A 242 -13.01 2.14 -2.09
CA THR A 242 -14.02 2.16 -1.03
C THR A 242 -14.92 0.95 -1.18
N THR A 243 -15.16 0.25 -0.07
CA THR A 243 -16.05 -0.90 -0.03
C THR A 243 -17.31 -0.47 0.68
N THR A 244 -18.45 -0.58 0.00
CA THR A 244 -19.76 -0.51 0.65
C THR A 244 -20.15 -1.91 1.10
N ASP A 245 -20.88 -2.04 2.21
CA ASP A 245 -21.34 -3.32 2.77
C ASP A 245 -21.88 -4.23 1.66
N THR A 246 -21.06 -5.21 1.28
CA THR A 246 -21.29 -6.12 0.17
C THR A 246 -20.89 -7.51 0.60
N THR A 247 -21.59 -8.51 0.06
CA THR A 247 -21.36 -9.90 0.43
C THR A 247 -19.97 -10.41 0.04
N VAL A 248 -19.34 -9.84 -1.00
CA VAL A 248 -18.00 -10.21 -1.47
C VAL A 248 -17.31 -9.01 -2.13
N ASP A 249 -16.06 -8.76 -1.73
CA ASP A 249 -15.14 -7.86 -2.43
C ASP A 249 -14.11 -8.70 -3.22
N THR A 250 -13.82 -8.33 -4.46
CA THR A 250 -12.86 -9.04 -5.34
C THR A 250 -11.90 -8.04 -5.96
N GLY A 251 -10.64 -8.48 -6.10
CA GLY A 251 -9.62 -7.78 -6.85
C GLY A 251 -8.86 -8.76 -7.74
N THR A 252 -8.63 -8.35 -8.99
CA THR A 252 -7.97 -9.18 -9.99
C THR A 252 -6.87 -8.38 -10.66
N ILE A 253 -5.65 -8.91 -10.58
CA ILE A 253 -4.54 -8.42 -11.38
C ILE A 253 -4.37 -9.30 -12.61
N THR A 254 -4.24 -8.67 -13.77
CA THR A 254 -4.03 -9.36 -15.04
C THR A 254 -2.70 -8.92 -15.67
N LEU A 255 -2.00 -9.90 -16.24
CA LEU A 255 -0.83 -9.72 -17.09
C LEU A 255 -1.19 -9.94 -18.56
N THR A 256 -0.48 -9.24 -19.44
CA THR A 256 -0.67 -9.32 -20.89
C THR A 256 0.00 -10.51 -21.57
N THR A 257 0.88 -11.29 -20.90
CA THR A 257 1.56 -12.45 -21.51
C THR A 257 1.41 -13.73 -20.71
N SER A 258 1.43 -14.88 -21.41
CA SER A 258 1.26 -16.22 -20.84
C SER A 258 2.53 -16.73 -20.17
N ASN A 259 2.35 -17.43 -19.04
CA ASN A 259 3.34 -18.15 -18.22
C ASN A 259 3.97 -17.41 -17.02
N ARG A 260 3.27 -16.43 -16.45
CA ARG A 260 3.76 -15.72 -15.25
C ARG A 260 3.07 -16.19 -13.98
N ARG A 261 3.55 -15.71 -12.85
CA ARG A 261 3.10 -16.10 -11.51
C ARG A 261 2.68 -14.87 -10.73
N PRO A 262 1.56 -14.22 -11.11
CA PRO A 262 1.06 -13.11 -10.32
C PRO A 262 0.77 -13.57 -8.90
N GLN A 263 1.04 -12.69 -7.95
CA GLN A 263 0.51 -12.78 -6.59
C GLN A 263 -0.24 -11.51 -6.26
N ILE A 264 -1.25 -11.66 -5.41
CA ILE A 264 -2.12 -10.58 -4.97
C ILE A 264 -2.43 -10.78 -3.49
N VAL A 265 -2.48 -9.68 -2.76
CA VAL A 265 -2.95 -9.55 -1.39
C VAL A 265 -4.09 -8.54 -1.40
N LEU A 266 -5.19 -8.89 -0.75
CA LEU A 266 -6.29 -7.99 -0.43
C LEU A 266 -6.42 -7.85 1.08
N VAL A 267 -6.60 -6.62 1.55
CA VAL A 267 -6.83 -6.29 2.95
C VAL A 267 -7.98 -5.29 3.02
N ASN A 268 -9.03 -5.57 3.79
CA ASN A 268 -10.09 -4.60 4.05
C ASN A 268 -9.90 -3.93 5.42
N LEU A 269 -9.85 -2.61 5.41
CA LEU A 269 -9.83 -1.77 6.61
C LEU A 269 -11.23 -1.61 7.17
N GLN A 270 -11.38 -1.90 8.46
CA GLN A 270 -12.66 -1.82 9.15
C GLN A 270 -12.87 -0.43 9.80
N PRO A 271 -14.03 0.20 9.62
CA PRO A 271 -14.39 1.45 10.29
C PRO A 271 -14.56 1.30 11.80
N MET A 272 -14.57 2.43 12.51
CA MET A 272 -14.81 2.49 13.96
C MET A 272 -16.25 2.17 14.36
#